data_AF-A0A7W0MUV8-F1
#
_entry.id   AF-A0A7W0MUV8-F1
#
_cell.length_a   1.000
_cell.length_b   1.000
_cell.length_c   1.000
_cell.angle_alpha   90.00
_cell.angle_beta   90.00
_cell.angle_gamma   90.00
#
_symmetry.space_group_name_H-M   'P 1'
#
loop_
_entity.id
_entity.type
_entity.pdbx_description
1 polymer ?
#
loop_
_entity_poly.entity_id
_entity_poly.type
_entity_poly.pdbx_seq_one_letter_code
_entity_poly.pdbx_strand_id
1 'polypeptide(L)'
;PLRVFRDGFRELQVLTGPTRDLDVQLLEFADLAATLPAETVPAVAPLRELLELRLGAERAKMVRGLRSERTRALLDNWRDFLDALVDSPEDERPDATRPVEDVAGERIAKVYRQMVKMGRAIGPDTPHEALHDLRKKGKELRYLLEFFAALYPKEVVKPMVSSLKALQDVLGHHQDREVQAELLRSIRDDAAALEHGPAALMAMGLLIDRLGTEQARARAEFAERFAAFSAKDQRTRVKKTFA
;
A
#
# COMPACT_ATOMS: atom_id res chain seq x y z
N PRO A 1 -0.87 24.83 -9.03
CA PRO A 1 0.53 24.31 -9.03
C PRO A 1 0.67 22.85 -8.57
N LEU A 2 0.29 22.50 -7.32
CA LEU A 2 0.53 21.18 -6.73
C LEU A 2 -0.10 19.98 -7.46
N ARG A 3 -1.17 20.21 -8.24
CA ARG A 3 -1.81 19.15 -9.04
C ARG A 3 -0.84 18.50 -10.03
N VAL A 4 -0.03 19.31 -10.72
CA VAL A 4 0.93 18.83 -11.72
C VAL A 4 1.95 17.90 -11.08
N PHE A 5 2.53 18.31 -9.94
CA PHE A 5 3.47 17.49 -9.18
C PHE A 5 2.83 16.20 -8.65
N ARG A 6 1.61 16.28 -8.11
CA ARG A 6 0.88 15.09 -7.63
C ARG A 6 0.65 14.09 -8.75
N ASP A 7 0.26 14.55 -9.92
CA ASP A 7 0.00 13.68 -11.06
C ASP A 7 1.33 13.09 -11.60
N GLY A 8 2.40 13.88 -11.69
CA GLY A 8 3.73 13.40 -12.05
C GLY A 8 4.32 12.37 -11.06
N PHE A 9 4.21 12.60 -9.76
CA PHE A 9 4.66 11.63 -8.75
C PHE A 9 3.81 10.35 -8.76
N ARG A 10 2.51 10.45 -9.09
CA ARG A 10 1.66 9.27 -9.29
C ARG A 10 2.15 8.45 -10.48
N GLU A 11 2.54 9.08 -11.58
CA GLU A 11 3.11 8.37 -12.73
C GLU A 11 4.42 7.65 -12.37
N LEU A 12 5.30 8.28 -11.58
CA LEU A 12 6.51 7.61 -11.08
C LEU A 12 6.20 6.43 -10.16
N GLN A 13 5.17 6.55 -9.32
CA GLN A 13 4.68 5.44 -8.50
C GLN A 13 4.18 4.29 -9.38
N VAL A 14 3.40 4.58 -10.42
CA VAL A 14 2.89 3.57 -11.38
C VAL A 14 4.03 2.91 -12.15
N LEU A 15 5.06 3.68 -12.54
CA LEU A 15 6.24 3.19 -13.25
C LEU A 15 7.08 2.22 -12.41
N THR A 16 7.17 2.45 -11.11
CA THR A 16 8.02 1.67 -10.19
C THR A 16 7.28 0.50 -9.55
N GLY A 17 5.94 0.55 -9.50
CA GLY A 17 5.06 -0.44 -8.88
C GLY A 17 5.30 -1.88 -9.38
N PRO A 18 5.19 -2.18 -10.69
CA PRO A 18 5.32 -3.54 -11.20
C PRO A 18 6.65 -4.21 -10.86
N THR A 19 7.75 -3.43 -10.85
CA THR A 19 9.08 -3.96 -10.46
C THR A 19 9.07 -4.34 -8.98
N ARG A 20 8.54 -3.46 -8.12
CA ARG A 20 8.45 -3.71 -6.68
C ARG A 20 7.56 -4.91 -6.36
N ASP A 21 6.42 -5.03 -7.01
CA ASP A 21 5.47 -6.14 -6.77
C ASP A 21 6.10 -7.48 -7.18
N LEU A 22 6.80 -7.54 -8.32
CA LEU A 22 7.56 -8.71 -8.75
C LEU A 22 8.73 -9.05 -7.82
N ASP A 23 9.47 -8.05 -7.34
CA ASP A 23 10.55 -8.26 -6.36
C ASP A 23 10.00 -8.89 -5.06
N VAL A 24 8.88 -8.38 -4.54
CA VAL A 24 8.23 -8.93 -3.34
C VAL A 24 7.73 -10.35 -3.58
N GLN A 25 7.07 -10.59 -4.72
CA GLN A 25 6.61 -11.92 -5.09
C GLN A 25 7.77 -12.93 -5.12
N LEU A 26 8.88 -12.58 -5.79
CA LEU A 26 10.02 -13.46 -5.95
C LEU A 26 10.77 -13.70 -4.62
N LEU A 27 10.82 -12.68 -3.75
CA LEU A 27 11.39 -12.81 -2.41
C LEU A 27 10.61 -13.82 -1.56
N GLU A 28 9.28 -13.81 -1.64
CA GLU A 28 8.40 -14.70 -0.87
C GLU A 28 8.08 -16.02 -1.60
N PHE A 29 8.53 -16.18 -2.85
CA PHE A 29 8.13 -17.29 -3.71
C PHE A 29 8.59 -18.65 -3.18
N ALA A 30 9.79 -18.71 -2.60
CA ALA A 30 10.32 -19.96 -2.02
C ALA A 30 9.47 -20.42 -0.83
N ASP A 31 9.10 -19.50 0.06
CA ASP A 31 8.24 -19.79 1.21
C ASP A 31 6.85 -20.23 0.74
N LEU A 32 6.31 -19.57 -0.27
CA LEU A 32 5.03 -19.91 -0.87
C LEU A 32 5.07 -21.31 -1.51
N ALA A 33 6.11 -21.62 -2.29
CA ALA A 33 6.31 -22.93 -2.91
C ALA A 33 6.52 -24.05 -1.87
N ALA A 34 7.16 -23.76 -0.74
CA ALA A 34 7.39 -24.72 0.33
C ALA A 34 6.08 -25.16 1.04
N THR A 35 4.98 -24.43 0.86
CA THR A 35 3.67 -24.83 1.38
C THR A 35 2.97 -25.91 0.55
N LEU A 36 3.46 -26.18 -0.65
CA LEU A 36 2.85 -27.12 -1.57
C LEU A 36 3.27 -28.58 -1.28
N PRO A 37 2.45 -29.57 -1.68
CA PRO A 37 2.84 -30.98 -1.64
C PRO A 37 4.15 -31.22 -2.41
N ALA A 38 5.02 -32.07 -1.88
CA ALA A 38 6.38 -32.28 -2.40
C ALA A 38 6.39 -32.67 -3.89
N GLU A 39 5.38 -33.41 -4.34
CA GLU A 39 5.17 -33.84 -5.71
C GLU A 39 4.87 -32.69 -6.70
N THR A 40 4.38 -31.54 -6.20
CA THR A 40 4.04 -30.37 -7.03
C THR A 40 5.17 -29.34 -7.09
N VAL A 41 6.14 -29.39 -6.17
CA VAL A 41 7.26 -28.43 -6.10
C VAL A 41 8.06 -28.34 -7.42
N PRO A 42 8.37 -29.44 -8.13
CA PRO A 42 9.07 -29.34 -9.43
C PRO A 42 8.29 -28.54 -10.48
N ALA A 43 6.96 -28.54 -10.43
CA ALA A 43 6.10 -27.81 -11.37
C ALA A 43 6.06 -26.29 -11.12
N VAL A 44 6.64 -25.82 -10.01
CA VAL A 44 6.65 -24.42 -9.59
C VAL A 44 7.90 -23.67 -10.08
N ALA A 45 8.99 -24.40 -10.35
CA ALA A 45 10.23 -23.81 -10.87
C ALA A 45 10.01 -23.03 -12.19
N PRO A 46 9.29 -23.55 -13.20
CA PRO A 46 9.00 -22.78 -14.41
C PRO A 46 8.18 -21.50 -14.17
N LEU A 47 7.29 -21.49 -13.17
CA LEU A 47 6.54 -20.29 -12.82
C LEU A 47 7.46 -19.19 -12.29
N ARG A 48 8.48 -19.56 -11.52
CA ARG A 48 9.50 -18.63 -11.04
C ARG A 48 10.27 -18.00 -12.20
N GLU A 49 10.70 -18.82 -13.15
CA GLU A 49 11.45 -18.34 -14.33
C GLU A 49 10.64 -17.32 -15.15
N LEU A 50 9.33 -17.57 -15.32
CA LEU A 50 8.42 -16.61 -15.96
C LEU A 50 8.37 -15.26 -15.21
N LEU A 51 8.29 -15.30 -13.88
CA LEU A 51 8.30 -14.10 -13.04
C LEU A 51 9.64 -13.35 -13.12
N GLU A 52 10.77 -14.06 -13.14
CA GLU A 52 12.11 -13.49 -13.28
C GLU A 52 12.30 -12.81 -14.65
N LEU A 53 11.81 -13.45 -15.72
CA LEU A 53 11.81 -12.87 -17.07
C LEU A 53 11.00 -11.56 -17.11
N ARG A 54 9.80 -11.58 -16.52
CA ARG A 54 8.93 -10.40 -16.44
C ARG A 54 9.56 -9.29 -15.59
N LEU A 55 10.21 -9.63 -14.48
CA LEU A 55 10.95 -8.68 -13.66
C LEU A 55 12.06 -8.00 -14.48
N GLY A 56 12.81 -8.76 -15.29
CA GLY A 56 13.81 -8.19 -16.20
C GLY A 56 13.23 -7.14 -17.15
N ALA A 57 12.08 -7.45 -17.76
CA ALA A 57 11.38 -6.54 -18.67
C ALA A 57 10.84 -5.28 -17.96
N GLU A 58 10.17 -5.44 -16.81
CA GLU A 58 9.64 -4.31 -16.03
C GLU A 58 10.74 -3.44 -15.45
N ARG A 59 11.85 -4.03 -14.97
CA ARG A 59 13.02 -3.29 -14.51
C ARG A 59 13.64 -2.46 -15.63
N ALA A 60 13.73 -3.00 -16.83
CA ALA A 60 14.22 -2.26 -17.99
C ALA A 60 13.29 -1.07 -18.35
N LYS A 61 11.97 -1.25 -18.27
CA LYS A 61 10.99 -0.16 -18.44
C LYS A 61 11.14 0.91 -17.35
N MET A 62 11.22 0.50 -16.08
CA MET A 62 11.41 1.39 -14.93
C MET A 62 12.68 2.22 -15.08
N VAL A 63 13.82 1.59 -15.38
CA VAL A 63 15.12 2.29 -15.55
C VAL A 63 15.04 3.31 -16.69
N ARG A 64 14.47 2.95 -17.84
CA ARG A 64 14.28 3.89 -18.95
C ARG A 64 13.38 5.06 -18.55
N GLY A 65 12.27 4.79 -17.88
CA GLY A 65 11.34 5.81 -17.43
C GLY A 65 11.97 6.77 -16.42
N LEU A 66 12.70 6.26 -15.42
CA LEU A 66 13.38 7.08 -14.41
C LEU A 66 14.51 7.94 -15.00
N ARG A 67 15.16 7.49 -16.08
CA ARG A 67 16.21 8.25 -16.79
C ARG A 67 15.66 9.23 -17.84
N SER A 68 14.35 9.21 -18.09
CA SER A 68 13.73 10.09 -19.08
C SER A 68 13.91 11.57 -18.73
N GLU A 69 13.91 12.43 -19.75
CA GLU A 69 13.91 13.90 -19.56
C GLU A 69 12.68 14.36 -18.79
N ARG A 70 11.52 13.74 -19.02
CA ARG A 70 10.28 14.01 -18.27
C ARG A 70 10.47 13.84 -16.76
N THR A 71 11.13 12.75 -16.33
CA THR A 71 11.34 12.50 -14.89
C THR A 71 12.32 13.50 -14.29
N ARG A 72 13.42 13.80 -15.02
CA ARG A 72 14.39 14.82 -14.59
C ARG A 72 13.72 16.19 -14.44
N ALA A 73 13.00 16.63 -15.47
CA ALA A 73 12.26 17.89 -15.45
C ALA A 73 11.22 17.94 -14.32
N LEU A 74 10.50 16.84 -14.03
CA LEU A 74 9.57 16.80 -12.90
C LEU A 74 10.29 17.07 -11.56
N LEU A 75 11.45 16.45 -11.34
CA LEU A 75 12.23 16.60 -10.10
C LEU A 75 12.87 17.99 -9.99
N ASP A 76 13.40 18.50 -11.09
CA ASP A 76 14.00 19.84 -11.15
C ASP A 76 12.93 20.92 -10.92
N ASN A 77 11.80 20.85 -11.64
CA ASN A 77 10.67 21.77 -11.45
C ASN A 77 10.09 21.69 -10.03
N TRP A 78 10.12 20.52 -9.39
CA TRP A 78 9.67 20.38 -8.00
C TRP A 78 10.61 21.10 -7.05
N ARG A 79 11.92 21.01 -7.26
CA ARG A 79 12.91 21.75 -6.48
C ARG A 79 12.73 23.25 -6.66
N ASP A 80 12.65 23.72 -7.91
CA ASP A 80 12.46 25.14 -8.21
C ASP A 80 11.16 25.69 -7.59
N PHE A 81 10.09 24.89 -7.63
CA PHE A 81 8.84 25.23 -6.97
C PHE A 81 8.97 25.36 -5.44
N LEU A 82 9.71 24.46 -4.79
CA LEU A 82 9.95 24.51 -3.35
C LEU A 82 10.80 25.72 -2.95
N ASP A 83 11.83 26.03 -3.73
CA ASP A 83 12.70 27.18 -3.48
C ASP A 83 11.92 28.50 -3.63
N ALA A 84 11.06 28.60 -4.66
CA ALA A 84 10.18 29.75 -4.85
C ALA A 84 8.99 29.81 -3.88
N LEU A 85 8.70 28.72 -3.15
CA LEU A 85 7.55 28.66 -2.25
C LEU A 85 7.67 29.66 -1.11
N VAL A 86 8.90 29.97 -0.66
CA VAL A 86 9.17 30.91 0.44
C VAL A 86 8.65 32.31 0.10
N ASP A 87 8.89 32.75 -1.13
CA ASP A 87 8.56 34.08 -1.63
C ASP A 87 7.16 34.18 -2.25
N SER A 88 6.41 33.08 -2.30
CA SER A 88 5.07 33.05 -2.90
C SER A 88 4.07 33.91 -2.11
N PRO A 89 3.07 34.55 -2.74
CA PRO A 89 2.06 35.33 -2.02
C PRO A 89 1.28 34.52 -0.96
N GLU A 90 0.80 35.18 0.10
CA GLU A 90 0.03 34.53 1.18
C GLU A 90 -1.39 34.13 0.75
N ASP A 91 -2.01 34.87 -0.16
CA ASP A 91 -3.33 34.57 -0.71
C ASP A 91 -3.36 33.27 -1.52
N GLU A 92 -2.22 32.88 -2.09
CA GLU A 92 -2.03 31.56 -2.71
C GLU A 92 -1.80 30.43 -1.69
N ARG A 93 -1.55 30.78 -0.42
CA ARG A 93 -1.17 29.88 0.68
C ARG A 93 -2.01 30.16 1.95
N PRO A 94 -3.34 29.99 1.90
CA PRO A 94 -4.24 30.46 2.96
C PRO A 94 -4.01 29.79 4.32
N ASP A 95 -3.44 28.59 4.36
CA ASP A 95 -3.08 27.90 5.61
C ASP A 95 -1.66 28.22 6.11
N ALA A 96 -0.83 28.94 5.35
CA ALA A 96 0.58 29.16 5.71
C ALA A 96 0.78 30.08 6.92
N THR A 97 -0.18 30.97 7.19
CA THR A 97 -0.17 31.87 8.35
C THR A 97 -0.80 31.25 9.60
N ARG A 98 -1.43 30.07 9.47
CA ARG A 98 -2.06 29.37 10.60
C ARG A 98 -1.00 28.60 11.39
N PRO A 99 -1.18 28.42 12.72
CA PRO A 99 -0.34 27.52 13.49
C PRO A 99 -0.35 26.11 12.88
N VAL A 100 0.84 25.55 12.64
CA VAL A 100 0.99 24.22 12.03
C VAL A 100 0.33 23.13 12.87
N GLU A 101 0.27 23.31 14.20
CA GLU A 101 -0.42 22.41 15.13
C GLU A 101 -1.92 22.33 14.81
N ASP A 102 -2.60 23.47 14.65
CA ASP A 102 -4.04 23.52 14.34
C ASP A 102 -4.35 22.84 12.99
N VAL A 103 -3.57 23.17 11.96
CA VAL A 103 -3.74 22.60 10.61
C VAL A 103 -3.51 21.09 10.61
N ALA A 104 -2.45 20.64 11.30
CA ALA A 104 -2.14 19.23 11.44
C ALA A 104 -3.23 18.49 12.23
N GLY A 105 -3.73 19.09 13.32
CA GLY A 105 -4.72 18.51 14.20
C GLY A 105 -6.04 18.28 13.47
N GLU A 106 -6.54 19.33 12.82
CA GLU A 106 -7.74 19.26 11.98
C GLU A 106 -7.61 18.17 10.92
N ARG A 107 -6.44 18.07 10.27
CA ARG A 107 -6.19 17.06 9.23
C ARG A 107 -6.14 15.65 9.82
N ILE A 108 -5.44 15.42 10.92
CA ILE A 108 -5.37 14.12 11.61
C ILE A 108 -6.76 13.68 12.05
N ALA A 109 -7.52 14.55 12.72
CA ALA A 109 -8.88 14.27 13.18
C ALA A 109 -9.81 13.94 12.01
N LYS A 110 -9.72 14.69 10.90
CA LYS A 110 -10.50 14.44 9.67
C LYS A 110 -10.16 13.08 9.07
N VAL A 111 -8.89 12.77 8.87
CA VAL A 111 -8.42 11.52 8.27
C VAL A 111 -8.80 10.32 9.15
N TYR A 112 -8.64 10.44 10.47
CA TYR A 112 -9.07 9.41 11.43
C TYR A 112 -10.58 9.16 11.36
N ARG A 113 -11.42 10.20 11.35
CA ARG A 113 -12.87 10.06 11.20
C ARG A 113 -13.25 9.36 9.88
N GLN A 114 -12.58 9.71 8.78
CA GLN A 114 -12.78 9.05 7.49
C GLN A 114 -12.41 7.56 7.57
N MET A 115 -11.28 7.23 8.17
CA MET A 115 -10.81 5.86 8.35
C MET A 115 -11.81 5.03 9.18
N VAL A 116 -12.33 5.60 10.28
CA VAL A 116 -13.37 4.95 11.10
C VAL A 116 -14.67 4.76 10.31
N LYS A 117 -15.08 5.74 9.49
CA LYS A 117 -16.27 5.61 8.64
C LYS A 117 -16.09 4.49 7.61
N MET A 118 -14.94 4.46 6.93
CA MET A 118 -14.61 3.45 5.91
C MET A 118 -14.56 2.05 6.52
N GLY A 119 -13.83 1.85 7.61
CA GLY A 119 -13.70 0.52 8.21
C GLY A 119 -15.01 -0.02 8.79
N ARG A 120 -15.91 0.84 9.27
CA ARG A 120 -17.26 0.40 9.70
C ARG A 120 -18.15 -0.08 8.55
N ALA A 121 -17.85 0.32 7.31
CA ALA A 121 -18.57 -0.14 6.13
C ALA A 121 -18.01 -1.47 5.60
N ILE A 122 -16.92 -1.99 6.17
CA ILE A 122 -16.32 -3.27 5.77
C ILE A 122 -17.01 -4.38 6.56
N GLY A 123 -17.72 -5.24 5.84
CA GLY A 123 -18.31 -6.49 6.33
C GLY A 123 -17.64 -7.72 5.70
N PRO A 124 -18.24 -8.90 5.80
CA PRO A 124 -17.74 -10.14 5.20
C PRO A 124 -17.75 -10.16 3.65
N ASP A 125 -18.71 -9.48 3.02
CA ASP A 125 -18.91 -9.52 1.56
C ASP A 125 -18.41 -8.27 0.81
N THR A 126 -17.78 -7.33 1.53
CA THR A 126 -17.24 -6.12 0.89
C THR A 126 -16.14 -6.49 -0.11
N PRO A 127 -16.07 -5.84 -1.29
CA PRO A 127 -14.97 -6.05 -2.23
C PRO A 127 -13.59 -5.73 -1.63
N HIS A 128 -12.54 -6.39 -2.11
CA HIS A 128 -11.17 -6.21 -1.61
C HIS A 128 -10.66 -4.77 -1.78
N GLU A 129 -11.16 -4.05 -2.80
CA GLU A 129 -10.81 -2.65 -3.07
C GLU A 129 -11.16 -1.74 -1.89
N ALA A 130 -12.21 -2.05 -1.13
CA ALA A 130 -12.55 -1.27 0.06
C ALA A 130 -11.50 -1.42 1.18
N LEU A 131 -10.95 -2.62 1.36
CA LEU A 131 -9.82 -2.84 2.29
C LEU A 131 -8.56 -2.15 1.77
N HIS A 132 -8.32 -2.20 0.46
CA HIS A 132 -7.19 -1.49 -0.17
C HIS A 132 -7.28 0.03 0.03
N ASP A 133 -8.45 0.63 -0.19
CA ASP A 133 -8.67 2.06 0.00
C ASP A 133 -8.57 2.45 1.48
N LEU A 134 -9.06 1.60 2.39
CA LEU A 134 -8.85 1.79 3.82
C LEU A 134 -7.35 1.75 4.17
N ARG A 135 -6.58 0.84 3.58
CA ARG A 135 -5.12 0.77 3.76
C ARG A 135 -4.43 2.06 3.31
N LYS A 136 -4.81 2.61 2.14
CA LYS A 136 -4.29 3.91 1.67
C LYS A 136 -4.57 5.02 2.68
N LYS A 137 -5.80 5.08 3.18
CA LYS A 137 -6.21 6.04 4.22
C LYS A 137 -5.44 5.85 5.54
N GLY A 138 -5.19 4.60 5.92
CA GLY A 138 -4.35 4.26 7.06
C GLY A 138 -2.92 4.79 6.90
N LYS A 139 -2.30 4.57 5.73
CA LYS A 139 -0.95 5.11 5.43
C LYS A 139 -0.91 6.63 5.55
N GLU A 140 -1.92 7.32 4.99
CA GLU A 140 -2.05 8.77 5.13
C GLU A 140 -2.09 9.19 6.61
N LEU A 141 -2.93 8.54 7.43
CA LEU A 141 -3.00 8.84 8.86
C LEU A 141 -1.66 8.60 9.57
N ARG A 142 -0.97 7.51 9.23
CA ARG A 142 0.33 7.19 9.83
C ARG A 142 1.37 8.23 9.47
N TYR A 143 1.42 8.67 8.21
CA TYR A 143 2.35 9.72 7.78
C TYR A 143 2.08 11.04 8.50
N LEU A 144 0.82 11.42 8.67
CA LEU A 144 0.47 12.62 9.45
C LEU A 144 0.92 12.49 10.91
N LEU A 145 0.62 11.36 11.56
CA LEU A 145 1.00 11.13 12.96
C LEU A 145 2.52 11.07 13.16
N GLU A 146 3.26 10.43 12.25
CA GLU A 146 4.72 10.31 12.32
C GLU A 146 5.41 11.65 12.00
N PHE A 147 4.93 12.37 10.97
CA PHE A 147 5.50 13.66 10.57
C PHE A 147 5.27 14.77 11.61
N PHE A 148 4.06 14.87 12.15
CA PHE A 148 3.71 15.88 13.15
C PHE A 148 3.85 15.39 14.60
N ALA A 149 4.51 14.24 14.83
CA ALA A 149 4.60 13.62 16.14
C ALA A 149 5.15 14.55 17.24
N ALA A 150 6.06 15.45 16.87
CA ALA A 150 6.70 16.39 17.80
C ALA A 150 5.76 17.49 18.32
N LEU A 151 4.64 17.74 17.66
CA LEU A 151 3.66 18.77 18.05
C LEU A 151 2.71 18.30 19.15
N TYR A 152 2.64 16.99 19.43
CA TYR A 152 1.63 16.41 20.32
C TYR A 152 2.24 15.54 21.43
N PRO A 153 1.52 15.30 22.54
CA PRO A 153 1.98 14.44 23.62
C PRO A 153 2.30 13.01 23.14
N LYS A 154 3.50 12.53 23.44
CA LYS A 154 3.99 11.21 23.01
C LYS A 154 3.12 10.07 23.56
N GLU A 155 2.54 10.28 24.73
CA GLU A 155 1.64 9.35 25.43
C GLU A 155 0.33 9.14 24.67
N VAL A 156 -0.02 10.06 23.77
CA VAL A 156 -1.18 9.94 22.88
C VAL A 156 -0.76 9.41 21.51
N VAL A 157 0.27 10.01 20.89
CA VAL A 157 0.68 9.66 19.51
C VAL A 157 1.23 8.24 19.44
N LYS A 158 2.08 7.83 20.38
CA LYS A 158 2.77 6.52 20.32
C LYS A 158 1.78 5.34 20.37
N PRO A 159 0.80 5.28 21.29
CA PRO A 159 -0.22 4.22 21.26
C PRO A 159 -1.06 4.24 19.98
N MET A 160 -1.39 5.42 19.45
CA MET A 160 -2.16 5.52 18.20
C MET A 160 -1.39 4.98 17.00
N VAL A 161 -0.12 5.36 16.85
CA VAL A 161 0.76 4.84 15.80
C VAL A 161 0.91 3.32 15.94
N SER A 162 1.05 2.81 17.17
CA SER A 162 1.14 1.37 17.41
C SER A 162 -0.13 0.62 17.01
N SER A 163 -1.31 1.09 17.42
CA SER A 163 -2.60 0.50 17.02
C SER A 163 -2.82 0.57 15.50
N LEU A 164 -2.44 1.70 14.89
CA LEU A 164 -2.54 1.89 13.44
C LEU A 164 -1.58 0.99 12.67
N LYS A 165 -0.36 0.74 13.19
CA LYS A 165 0.60 -0.22 12.60
C LYS A 165 0.03 -1.64 12.62
N ALA A 166 -0.46 -2.10 13.77
CA ALA A 166 -1.08 -3.42 13.86
C ALA A 166 -2.27 -3.59 12.89
N LEU A 167 -3.09 -2.54 12.71
CA LEU A 167 -4.16 -2.56 11.72
C LEU A 167 -3.63 -2.55 10.27
N GLN A 168 -2.57 -1.77 10.00
CA GLN A 168 -1.92 -1.73 8.69
C GLN A 168 -1.21 -3.03 8.32
N ASP A 169 -0.68 -3.77 9.28
CA ASP A 169 -0.02 -5.06 9.05
C ASP A 169 -1.04 -6.06 8.49
N VAL A 170 -2.22 -6.16 9.12
CA VAL A 170 -3.32 -7.02 8.65
C VAL A 170 -3.83 -6.59 7.27
N LEU A 171 -4.06 -5.29 7.08
CA LEU A 171 -4.47 -4.76 5.77
C LEU A 171 -3.39 -4.96 4.70
N GLY A 172 -2.11 -4.93 5.11
CA GLY A 172 -0.95 -5.21 4.29
C GLY A 172 -0.97 -6.65 3.82
N HIS A 173 -1.02 -7.60 4.75
CA HIS A 173 -1.13 -9.02 4.43
C HIS A 173 -2.29 -9.32 3.48
N HIS A 174 -3.49 -8.80 3.75
CA HIS A 174 -4.62 -9.00 2.85
C HIS A 174 -4.35 -8.50 1.42
N GLN A 175 -3.80 -7.29 1.28
CA GLN A 175 -3.51 -6.69 -0.02
C GLN A 175 -2.39 -7.46 -0.74
N ASP A 176 -1.34 -7.83 -0.02
CA ASP A 176 -0.19 -8.52 -0.60
C ASP A 176 -0.63 -9.87 -1.19
N ARG A 177 -1.48 -10.64 -0.47
CA ARG A 177 -2.04 -11.89 -1.01
C ARG A 177 -2.93 -11.69 -2.25
N GLU A 178 -3.68 -10.58 -2.34
CA GLU A 178 -4.47 -10.27 -3.56
C GLU A 178 -3.52 -10.02 -4.74
N VAL A 179 -2.52 -9.18 -4.54
CA VAL A 179 -1.53 -8.85 -5.59
C VAL A 179 -0.78 -10.10 -6.04
N GLN A 180 -0.41 -10.98 -5.11
CA GLN A 180 0.23 -12.26 -5.43
C GLN A 180 -0.69 -13.16 -6.26
N ALA A 181 -1.97 -13.27 -5.88
CA ALA A 181 -2.94 -14.08 -6.62
C ALA A 181 -3.24 -13.51 -8.01
N GLU A 182 -3.40 -12.20 -8.13
CA GLU A 182 -3.56 -11.50 -9.42
C GLU A 182 -2.34 -11.69 -10.33
N LEU A 183 -1.13 -11.61 -9.77
CA LEU A 183 0.11 -11.81 -10.50
C LEU A 183 0.19 -13.24 -11.06
N LEU A 184 -0.10 -14.26 -10.24
CA LEU A 184 -0.18 -15.65 -10.70
C LEU A 184 -1.23 -15.82 -11.80
N ARG A 185 -2.43 -15.28 -11.63
CA ARG A 185 -3.48 -15.32 -12.67
C ARG A 185 -3.02 -14.65 -13.97
N SER A 186 -2.24 -13.57 -13.88
CA SER A 186 -1.77 -12.82 -15.06
C SER A 186 -0.75 -13.56 -15.90
N ILE A 187 -0.07 -14.57 -15.35
CA ILE A 187 0.89 -15.42 -16.09
C ILE A 187 0.28 -16.79 -16.47
N ARG A 188 -1.03 -16.98 -16.27
CA ARG A 188 -1.71 -18.27 -16.53
C ARG A 188 -1.48 -18.78 -17.95
N ASP A 189 -1.65 -17.91 -18.94
CA ASP A 189 -1.59 -18.32 -20.35
C ASP A 189 -0.15 -18.65 -20.76
N ASP A 190 0.84 -17.92 -20.23
CA ASP A 190 2.27 -18.22 -20.39
C ASP A 190 2.62 -19.56 -19.71
N ALA A 191 2.10 -19.79 -18.51
CA ALA A 191 2.29 -21.04 -17.77
C ALA A 191 1.69 -22.24 -18.51
N ALA A 192 0.52 -22.06 -19.15
CA ALA A 192 -0.13 -23.10 -19.94
C ALA A 192 0.68 -23.51 -21.18
N ALA A 193 1.46 -22.59 -21.74
CA ALA A 193 2.28 -22.80 -22.94
C ALA A 193 3.62 -23.51 -22.65
N LEU A 194 3.97 -23.74 -21.38
CA LEU A 194 5.17 -24.47 -20.98
C LEU A 194 5.08 -25.95 -21.36
N GLU A 195 6.23 -26.61 -21.50
CA GLU A 195 6.33 -28.06 -21.78
C GLU A 195 5.55 -28.93 -20.77
N HIS A 196 5.46 -28.48 -19.52
CA HIS A 196 4.69 -29.11 -18.45
C HIS A 196 3.50 -28.24 -17.99
N GLY A 197 2.86 -27.52 -18.91
CA GLY A 197 1.80 -26.56 -18.64
C GLY A 197 0.68 -27.06 -17.71
N PRO A 198 0.11 -28.27 -17.90
CA PRO A 198 -0.93 -28.78 -17.00
C PRO A 198 -0.48 -28.88 -15.54
N ALA A 199 0.77 -29.31 -15.28
CA ALA A 199 1.31 -29.41 -13.93
C ALA A 199 1.54 -28.01 -13.33
N ALA A 200 2.05 -27.06 -14.11
CA ALA A 200 2.25 -25.68 -13.69
C ALA A 200 0.92 -25.00 -13.34
N LEU A 201 -0.13 -25.22 -14.13
CA LEU A 201 -1.48 -24.71 -13.87
C LEU A 201 -2.08 -25.31 -12.60
N MET A 202 -1.89 -26.60 -12.34
CA MET A 202 -2.34 -27.23 -11.09
C MET A 202 -1.62 -26.63 -9.87
N ALA A 203 -0.30 -26.50 -9.93
CA ALA A 203 0.49 -25.91 -8.85
C ALA A 203 0.08 -24.45 -8.58
N MET A 204 -0.10 -23.65 -9.65
CA MET A 204 -0.61 -22.28 -9.56
C MET A 204 -2.02 -22.22 -8.94
N GLY A 205 -2.90 -23.16 -9.28
CA GLY A 205 -4.23 -23.27 -8.67
C GLY A 205 -4.17 -23.48 -7.15
N LEU A 206 -3.31 -24.38 -6.68
CA LEU A 206 -3.08 -24.63 -5.25
C LEU A 206 -2.53 -23.39 -4.53
N LEU A 207 -1.60 -22.65 -5.17
CA LEU A 207 -1.09 -21.40 -4.62
C LEU A 207 -2.17 -20.34 -4.50
N ILE A 208 -2.98 -20.15 -5.53
CA ILE A 208 -4.07 -19.16 -5.53
C ILE A 208 -5.11 -19.49 -4.46
N ASP A 209 -5.49 -20.76 -4.32
CA ASP A 209 -6.43 -21.20 -3.27
C ASP A 209 -5.89 -20.92 -1.86
N ARG A 210 -4.60 -21.20 -1.65
CA ARG A 210 -3.92 -20.90 -0.39
C ARG A 210 -3.91 -19.41 -0.08
N LEU A 211 -3.54 -18.57 -1.05
CA LEU A 211 -3.54 -17.12 -0.91
C LEU A 211 -4.95 -16.61 -0.55
N GLY A 212 -6.00 -17.16 -1.19
CA GLY A 212 -7.40 -16.86 -0.87
C GLY A 212 -7.78 -17.19 0.57
N THR A 213 -7.32 -18.33 1.09
CA THR A 213 -7.51 -18.70 2.51
C THR A 213 -6.82 -17.72 3.45
N GLU A 214 -5.61 -17.27 3.12
CA GLU A 214 -4.86 -16.30 3.94
C GLU A 214 -5.50 -14.90 3.91
N GLN A 215 -6.06 -14.48 2.77
CA GLN A 215 -6.87 -13.27 2.67
C GLN A 215 -8.09 -13.32 3.59
N ALA A 216 -8.84 -14.43 3.57
CA ALA A 216 -10.01 -14.60 4.43
C ALA A 216 -9.62 -14.53 5.92
N ARG A 217 -8.48 -15.12 6.30
CA ARG A 217 -7.95 -15.02 7.66
C ARG A 217 -7.56 -13.60 8.04
N ALA A 218 -6.83 -12.89 7.18
CA ALA A 218 -6.46 -11.49 7.41
C ALA A 218 -7.71 -10.61 7.54
N ARG A 219 -8.76 -10.87 6.76
CA ARG A 219 -10.04 -10.17 6.86
C ARG A 219 -10.75 -10.42 8.19
N ALA A 220 -10.70 -11.64 8.72
CA ALA A 220 -11.24 -11.94 10.04
C ALA A 220 -10.47 -11.19 11.14
N GLU A 221 -9.14 -11.19 11.10
CA GLU A 221 -8.30 -10.46 12.05
C GLU A 221 -8.54 -8.94 11.98
N PHE A 222 -8.79 -8.41 10.76
CA PHE A 222 -9.08 -6.99 10.57
C PHE A 222 -10.24 -6.52 11.45
N ALA A 223 -11.31 -7.31 11.58
CA ALA A 223 -12.49 -6.93 12.35
C ALA A 223 -12.14 -6.67 13.83
N GLU A 224 -11.33 -7.55 14.43
CA GLU A 224 -10.87 -7.42 15.82
C GLU A 224 -9.97 -6.19 16.00
N ARG A 225 -8.94 -6.04 15.15
CA ARG A 225 -8.01 -4.91 15.22
C ARG A 225 -8.70 -3.57 14.98
N PHE A 226 -9.67 -3.54 14.06
CA PHE A 226 -10.45 -2.35 13.76
C PHE A 226 -11.39 -1.97 14.90
N ALA A 227 -11.95 -2.93 15.63
CA ALA A 227 -12.76 -2.66 16.82
C ALA A 227 -11.95 -1.92 17.89
N ALA A 228 -10.71 -2.36 18.14
CA ALA A 228 -9.80 -1.69 19.06
C ALA A 228 -9.40 -0.28 18.56
N PHE A 229 -9.02 -0.16 17.28
CA PHE A 229 -8.64 1.11 16.68
C PHE A 229 -9.78 2.14 16.71
N SER A 230 -11.01 1.70 16.48
CA SER A 230 -12.18 2.57 16.40
C SER A 230 -12.94 2.72 17.72
N ALA A 231 -12.42 2.22 18.84
CA ALA A 231 -13.08 2.21 20.14
C ALA A 231 -13.50 3.62 20.63
N LYS A 232 -14.55 3.70 21.46
CA LYS A 232 -15.16 4.98 21.86
C LYS A 232 -14.17 5.88 22.61
N ASP A 233 -13.41 5.31 23.52
CA ASP A 233 -12.33 5.94 24.26
C ASP A 233 -11.23 6.49 23.33
N GLN A 234 -10.80 5.72 22.33
CA GLN A 234 -9.84 6.17 21.33
C GLN A 234 -10.38 7.34 20.51
N ARG A 235 -11.63 7.26 20.03
CA ARG A 235 -12.26 8.37 19.29
C ARG A 235 -12.35 9.64 20.14
N THR A 236 -12.66 9.52 21.43
CA THR A 236 -12.69 10.65 22.37
C THR A 236 -11.30 11.24 22.55
N ARG A 237 -10.27 10.40 22.69
CA ARG A 237 -8.87 10.84 22.82
C ARG A 237 -8.41 11.59 21.58
N VAL A 238 -8.65 11.07 20.38
CA VAL A 238 -8.35 11.76 19.12
C VAL A 238 -9.05 13.12 19.05
N LYS A 239 -10.35 13.16 19.39
CA LYS A 239 -11.09 14.42 19.41
C LYS A 239 -10.52 15.42 20.42
N LYS A 240 -10.00 14.98 21.56
CA LYS A 240 -9.44 15.88 22.57
C LYS A 240 -8.05 16.41 22.18
N THR A 241 -7.24 15.58 21.52
CA THR A 241 -5.83 15.89 21.23
C THR A 241 -5.63 16.65 19.93
N PHE A 242 -6.49 16.45 18.94
CA PHE A 242 -6.36 17.03 17.60
C PHE A 242 -7.55 17.93 17.21
N ALA A 243 -8.26 18.48 18.21
CA ALA A 243 -9.32 19.46 18.00
C ALA A 243 -8.79 20.89 18.05
#